data_AF-A0A380FBN5-F1
#
_entry.id   AF-A0A380FBN5-F1
#
_cell.length_a   1.000
_cell.length_b   1.000
_cell.length_c   1.000
_cell.angle_alpha   90.00
_cell.angle_beta   90.00
_cell.angle_gamma   90.00
#
_symmetry.space_group_name_H-M   'P 1'
#
loop_
_entity.id
_entity.type
_entity.pdbx_description
1 polymer ?
#
loop_
_entity_poly.entity_id
_entity_poly.type
_entity_poly.pdbx_seq_one_letter_code
_entity_poly.pdbx_strand_id
1 'polypeptide(L)' 'MDPEIKDEPNAVQMPKALREIEYQDVTFGYGEDKILNGLNLKVQHGEKIALVGPSGSGKTTISALLPRFYEVDSGGYHD' A
#
# COMPACT_ATOMS: atom_id res chain seq x y z
N MET A 1 18.70 15.96 -18.81
CA MET A 1 17.50 16.81 -18.72
C MET A 1 17.28 17.01 -17.24
N ASP A 2 17.28 18.25 -16.77
CA ASP A 2 16.87 18.53 -15.40
C ASP A 2 15.36 18.30 -15.28
N PRO A 3 14.86 17.77 -14.15
CA PRO A 3 13.43 17.57 -13.95
C PRO A 3 12.69 18.91 -14.05
N GLU A 4 11.60 18.94 -14.82
CA GLU A 4 10.77 20.15 -15.02
C GLU A 4 10.01 20.56 -13.75
N ILE A 5 9.82 19.62 -12.83
CA ILE A 5 9.18 19.86 -11.54
C ILE A 5 10.28 20.06 -10.50
N LYS A 6 10.31 21.24 -9.90
CA LYS A 6 11.17 21.55 -8.75
C LYS A 6 10.47 21.15 -7.47
N ASP A 7 11.19 20.44 -6.61
CA ASP A 7 10.71 20.14 -5.27
C ASP A 7 10.44 21.43 -4.47
N GLU A 8 9.42 21.39 -3.61
CA GLU A 8 9.14 22.46 -2.66
C GLU A 8 10.29 22.63 -1.65
N PRO A 9 10.52 23.83 -1.08
CA PRO A 9 11.64 24.09 -0.16
C PRO A 9 11.70 23.18 1.08
N ASN A 10 10.55 22.59 1.45
CA ASN A 10 10.40 21.68 2.58
C ASN A 10 10.05 20.25 2.15
N ALA A 11 10.29 19.89 0.90
CA ALA A 11 10.09 18.52 0.43
C ALA A 11 10.98 17.58 1.25
N VAL A 12 10.35 16.57 1.84
CA VAL A 12 11.08 15.53 2.56
C VAL A 12 11.68 14.59 1.52
N GLN A 13 13.00 14.41 1.58
CA GLN A 13 13.66 13.41 0.73
C GLN A 13 13.13 12.03 1.11
N MET A 14 12.57 11.31 0.14
CA MET A 14 12.23 9.91 0.38
C MET A 14 13.49 9.12 0.77
N PRO A 15 13.41 8.23 1.78
CA PRO A 15 14.53 7.37 2.11
C PRO A 15 14.93 6.52 0.90
N LYS A 16 16.23 6.28 0.74
CA LYS A 16 16.78 5.51 -0.41
C LYS A 16 16.24 4.07 -0.49
N ALA A 17 15.67 3.56 0.59
CA ALA A 17 15.02 2.27 0.66
C ALA A 17 13.86 2.32 1.67
N LEU A 18 12.72 1.76 1.28
CA LEU A 18 11.63 1.45 2.20
C LEU A 18 12.13 0.38 3.17
N ARG A 19 11.82 0.56 4.46
CA ARG A 19 12.26 -0.37 5.52
C ARG A 19 11.37 -1.60 5.57
N GLU A 20 10.07 -1.39 5.44
CA GLU A 20 9.04 -2.42 5.45
C GLU A 20 7.77 -1.85 4.84
N ILE A 21 6.88 -2.73 4.39
CA ILE A 21 5.50 -2.39 4.06
C ILE A 21 4.63 -2.96 5.17
N GLU A 22 3.74 -2.15 5.73
CA GLU A 22 2.82 -2.61 6.78
C GLU A 22 1.39 -2.12 6.56
N TYR A 23 0.47 -3.08 6.42
CA TYR A 23 -0.97 -2.88 6.56
C TYR A 23 -1.39 -3.28 7.98
N GLN A 24 -2.06 -2.38 8.69
CA GLN A 24 -2.57 -2.59 10.05
C GLN A 24 -4.09 -2.43 10.08
N ASP A 25 -4.81 -3.51 10.40
CA ASP A 25 -6.28 -3.57 10.49
C ASP A 25 -7.02 -2.92 9.31
N VAL A 26 -6.50 -3.13 8.10
CA VAL A 26 -7.01 -2.44 6.90
C VAL A 26 -8.35 -3.01 6.47
N THR A 27 -9.34 -2.13 6.37
CA THR A 27 -10.63 -2.39 5.73
C THR A 27 -10.73 -1.55 4.47
N PHE A 28 -11.19 -2.16 3.39
CA PHE A 28 -11.33 -1.49 2.10
C PHE A 28 -12.39 -2.16 1.23
N GLY A 29 -13.17 -1.36 0.51
CA GLY A 29 -14.11 -1.81 -0.50
C GLY A 29 -14.13 -0.95 -1.76
N TYR A 30 -14.70 -1.48 -2.83
CA TYR A 30 -15.04 -0.67 -4.01
C TYR A 30 -16.52 -0.29 -3.92
N GLY A 31 -16.81 0.98 -3.63
CA GLY A 31 -18.19 1.41 -3.38
C GLY A 31 -18.73 0.79 -2.10
N GLU A 32 -19.85 0.06 -2.19
CA GLU A 32 -20.47 -0.60 -1.03
C GLU A 32 -19.90 -1.99 -0.74
N ASP A 33 -19.16 -2.59 -1.69
CA ASP A 33 -18.64 -3.94 -1.60
C ASP A 33 -17.32 -3.97 -0.81
N LYS A 34 -17.36 -4.46 0.44
CA LYS A 34 -16.16 -4.69 1.26
C LYS A 34 -15.33 -5.85 0.72
N ILE A 35 -14.07 -5.58 0.38
CA ILE A 35 -13.13 -6.57 -0.18
C ILE A 35 -12.11 -7.03 0.87
N LEU A 36 -11.56 -6.09 1.64
CA LEU A 36 -10.64 -6.35 2.74
C LEU A 36 -11.34 -6.01 4.06
N ASN A 37 -11.18 -6.87 5.07
CA ASN A 37 -11.80 -6.70 6.38
C ASN A 37 -10.79 -7.04 7.47
N GLY A 38 -10.13 -6.02 8.02
CA GLY A 38 -9.09 -6.18 9.04
C GLY A 38 -7.81 -6.86 8.54
N LEU A 39 -7.35 -6.53 7.33
CA LEU A 39 -6.10 -7.06 6.78
C LEU A 39 -4.90 -6.57 7.60
N ASN A 40 -4.11 -7.52 8.09
CA ASN A 40 -2.80 -7.29 8.68
C ASN A 40 -1.74 -7.99 7.83
N LEU A 41 -0.78 -7.22 7.31
CA LEU A 41 0.30 -7.73 6.46
C LEU A 41 1.55 -6.89 6.69
N LYS A 42 2.66 -7.55 6.97
CA LYS A 42 3.97 -6.92 7.15
C LYS A 42 4.97 -7.59 6.20
N VAL A 43 5.68 -6.81 5.39
CA VAL A 43 6.70 -7.29 4.44
C VAL A 43 7.99 -6.54 4.70
N GLN A 44 9.05 -7.27 5.07
CA GLN A 44 10.34 -6.67 5.40
C GLN A 44 11.13 -6.30 4.14
N HIS A 45 12.06 -5.34 4.26
CA HIS A 45 12.98 -5.02 3.17
C HIS A 45 13.72 -6.27 2.66
N GLY A 46 13.65 -6.49 1.35
CA GLY A 46 14.28 -7.64 0.68
C GLY A 46 13.50 -8.95 0.77
N GLU A 47 12.38 -8.98 1.49
CA GLU A 47 11.50 -10.14 1.56
C GLU A 47 10.77 -10.35 0.22
N LYS A 48 10.58 -11.61 -0.15
CA LYS A 48 9.78 -12.00 -1.32
C LYS A 48 8.61 -12.84 -0.87
N ILE A 49 7.42 -12.29 -1.01
CA ILE A 49 6.16 -12.98 -0.67
C ILE A 49 5.34 -13.25 -1.93
N ALA A 50 4.40 -14.20 -1.83
CA ALA A 50 3.40 -14.45 -2.86
C ALA A 50 2.00 -14.33 -2.25
N LEU A 51 1.12 -13.57 -2.91
CA LEU A 51 -0.30 -13.50 -2.56
C LEU A 51 -1.06 -14.60 -3.29
N VAL A 52 -1.61 -15.57 -2.56
CA VAL A 52 -2.34 -16.72 -3.12
C VAL A 52 -3.74 -16.84 -2.52
N GLY A 53 -4.69 -17.31 -3.32
CA GLY A 53 -6.08 -17.50 -2.89
C GLY A 53 -7.08 -17.51 -4.06
N PRO A 54 -8.34 -17.89 -3.82
CA PRO A 54 -9.38 -17.97 -4.86
C PRO A 54 -9.64 -16.64 -5.58
N SER A 55 -10.28 -16.67 -6.74
CA SER A 55 -10.74 -15.43 -7.40
C SER A 55 -11.64 -14.63 -6.46
N GLY A 56 -11.51 -13.29 -6.47
CA GLY A 56 -12.26 -12.40 -5.58
C GLY A 56 -11.70 -12.26 -4.15
N SER A 57 -10.65 -12.98 -3.77
CA SER A 57 -10.08 -12.92 -2.41
C SER A 57 -9.31 -11.63 -2.05
N GLY A 58 -9.39 -10.57 -2.87
CA GLY A 58 -8.73 -9.29 -2.58
C GLY A 58 -7.24 -9.16 -2.97
N LYS A 59 -6.62 -10.14 -3.64
CA LYS A 59 -5.18 -10.09 -4.01
C LYS A 59 -4.81 -8.86 -4.84
N THR A 60 -5.55 -8.62 -5.93
CA THR A 60 -5.34 -7.46 -6.81
C THR A 60 -5.57 -6.15 -6.07
N THR A 61 -6.53 -6.14 -5.15
CA THR A 61 -6.83 -4.99 -4.29
C THR A 61 -5.65 -4.65 -3.38
N ILE A 62 -5.03 -5.64 -2.73
CA ILE A 62 -3.81 -5.43 -1.93
C ILE A 62 -2.70 -4.80 -2.79
N SER A 63 -2.44 -5.35 -3.98
CA SER A 63 -1.43 -4.79 -4.88
C SER A 63 -1.75 -3.37 -5.38
N ALA A 64 -3.02 -3.01 -5.50
CA ALA A 64 -3.45 -1.68 -5.92
C ALA A 64 -3.38 -0.63 -4.79
N LEU A 65 -3.49 -1.06 -3.53
CA LEU A 65 -3.33 -0.17 -2.38
C LEU A 65 -1.88 0.20 -2.11
N LEU A 66 -0.92 -0.66 -2.49
CA LEU A 66 0.51 -0.41 -2.31
C LEU A 66 1.01 0.90 -2.95
N PRO A 67 0.75 1.19 -4.24
CA PRO A 67 1.10 2.47 -4.85
C PRO A 67 0.14 3.62 -4.47
N ARG A 68 -0.74 3.41 -3.47
CA ARG A 68 -1.78 4.36 -3.02
C ARG A 68 -2.71 4.85 -4.15
N PHE A 69 -3.13 3.95 -5.04
CA PHE A 69 -4.16 4.28 -6.04
C PHE A 69 -5.56 4.47 -5.44
N TYR A 70 -5.77 3.99 -4.21
CA TYR A 70 -7.00 4.16 -3.44
C TYR A 70 -6.65 4.46 -1.98
N GLU A 71 -7.53 5.19 -1.31
CA GLU A 71 -7.51 5.38 0.14
C GLU A 71 -8.28 4.25 0.84
N VAL A 72 -7.82 3.85 2.02
CA VAL A 72 -8.46 2.80 2.82
C VAL A 72 -9.66 3.34 3.60
N ASP A 73 -10.67 2.50 3.86
CA ASP A 73 -11.85 2.91 4.64
C ASP A 73 -11.52 3.03 6.14
N SER A 74 -10.66 2.13 6.64
CA SER A 74 -10.14 2.17 8.01
C SER A 74 -8.81 1.41 8.12
N GLY A 75 -8.10 1.64 9.23
CA GLY A 75 -6.77 1.06 9.48
C GLY A 75 -5.66 1.98 9.00
N GLY A 76 -4.46 1.43 8.80
CA GLY A 76 -3.27 2.20 8.41
C GLY A 76 -2.37 1.46 7.42
N TYR A 77 -1.68 2.25 6.58
CA TYR A 77 -0.62 1.80 5.69
C TYR A 77 0.67 2.60 5.98
N HIS A 78 1.80 1.89 6.13
CA HIS A 78 3.11 2.48 6.41
C HIS A 78 4.20 1.87 5.51
N ASP A 79 5.06 2.72 4.94
CA ASP A 79 6.20 2.35 4.08
C ASP A 79 7.46 3.21 4.29
#